data_AF-A0A8J3WWW2-F1
#
_entry.id   AF-A0A8J3WWW2-F1
#
_cell.length_a   1.000
_cell.length_b   1.000
_cell.length_c   1.000
_cell.angle_alpha   90.00
_cell.angle_beta   90.00
_cell.angle_gamma   90.00
#
_symmetry.space_group_name_H-M   'P 1'
#
loop_
_entity.id
_entity.type
_entity.pdbx_description
1 polymer ?
#
loop_
_entity_poly.entity_id
_entity_poly.type
_entity_poly.pdbx_seq_one_letter_code
_entity_poly.pdbx_strand_id
1 'polypeptide(L)'
;MSDQPLFTLDIDQNKYLPTGGREIHAILTVEATGPAERVAADVEAAEVIIVDASGSMGGSKIVEARQAAQAAVETLRDGTYFAVVAGTHEATKIYPHRAGLVRADGRTRKDAAQALRGLRADGGTAIGKWLRLAAELLADHPRAVRHAILLTDGQNNESAEVFDAALAHCAGTFVCDSRGVGTDWAPAELRKVADALLGTSGFIRDARDLTDNFRMMIESMMGKAVAEVALRVWTPQHGRVKHLKQVSPTLSDLTGMRAAADPLTGDYPTGSWGAETRVYHLCVEVPAGAVGQEVRGAWVRLVRPDTGEILARGNVLAQWTDDLALSTRVSPGVAHYTGQAELFDLIQEGLGARAAGDLDTATARLGRARRLAEESGNDDTAKLLAKVVEIDSGTGTARLRRSVDKADEIALDTGSVRTARMRRDPGEPGSSDGRSPAG
;
A
#
# COMPACT_ATOMS: atom_id res chain seq x y z
N MET A 1 -24.76 -15.93 16.06
CA MET A 1 -24.47 -15.09 14.89
C MET A 1 -22.97 -14.89 14.89
N SER A 2 -22.28 -15.31 13.84
CA SER A 2 -20.81 -15.31 13.78
C SER A 2 -20.30 -13.87 13.75
N ASP A 3 -19.54 -13.50 14.77
CA ASP A 3 -19.06 -12.13 15.05
C ASP A 3 -17.80 -11.74 14.24
N GLN A 4 -17.59 -12.35 13.08
CA GLN A 4 -16.41 -12.09 12.24
C GLN A 4 -16.71 -11.08 11.13
N PRO A 5 -15.72 -10.26 10.72
CA PRO A 5 -15.83 -9.44 9.52
C PRO A 5 -16.18 -10.31 8.32
N LEU A 6 -17.24 -9.93 7.60
CA LEU A 6 -17.70 -10.67 6.44
C LEU A 6 -16.90 -10.16 5.23
N PHE A 7 -16.05 -11.03 4.68
CA PHE A 7 -15.29 -10.76 3.48
C PHE A 7 -16.08 -11.20 2.26
N THR A 8 -16.09 -10.38 1.22
CA THR A 8 -16.54 -10.74 -0.11
C THR A 8 -15.40 -10.61 -1.11
N LEU A 9 -15.44 -11.42 -2.16
CA LEU A 9 -14.52 -11.36 -3.28
C LEU A 9 -15.33 -11.38 -4.56
N ASP A 10 -15.37 -10.24 -5.24
CA ASP A 10 -15.99 -10.07 -6.55
C ASP A 10 -14.93 -10.08 -7.65
N ILE A 11 -15.23 -10.71 -8.78
CA ILE A 11 -14.29 -10.88 -9.89
C ILE A 11 -14.90 -10.31 -11.16
N ASP A 12 -14.36 -9.20 -11.63
CA ASP A 12 -14.67 -8.63 -12.94
C ASP A 12 -13.60 -9.04 -13.96
N GLN A 13 -14.04 -9.61 -15.09
CA GLN A 13 -13.15 -10.07 -16.15
C GLN A 13 -13.89 -10.19 -17.49
N ASN A 14 -13.15 -10.04 -18.59
CA ASN A 14 -13.58 -10.65 -19.85
C ASN A 14 -12.96 -12.05 -19.94
N LYS A 15 -13.79 -13.11 -19.81
CA LYS A 15 -13.31 -14.50 -19.88
C LYS A 15 -12.91 -14.96 -21.29
N TYR A 16 -13.31 -14.23 -22.33
CA TYR A 16 -13.12 -14.65 -23.73
C TYR A 16 -11.75 -14.24 -24.25
N LEU A 17 -10.95 -15.22 -24.67
CA LEU A 17 -9.65 -15.02 -25.29
C LEU A 17 -9.74 -15.26 -26.81
N PRO A 18 -9.01 -14.51 -27.63
CA PRO A 18 -8.89 -14.83 -29.06
C PRO A 18 -8.14 -16.15 -29.25
N THR A 19 -8.28 -16.79 -30.41
CA THR A 19 -7.50 -17.98 -30.78
C THR A 19 -6.00 -17.76 -30.55
N GLY A 20 -5.38 -18.64 -29.75
CA GLY A 20 -3.96 -18.54 -29.37
C GLY A 20 -3.65 -17.53 -28.26
N GLY A 21 -4.65 -16.77 -27.78
CA GLY A 21 -4.52 -15.91 -26.61
C GLY A 21 -4.16 -16.69 -25.35
N ARG A 22 -3.35 -16.09 -24.47
CA ARG A 22 -2.82 -16.76 -23.28
C ARG A 22 -2.97 -15.95 -22.00
N GLU A 23 -3.37 -14.68 -22.09
CA GLU A 23 -3.36 -13.77 -20.95
C GLU A 23 -4.80 -13.44 -20.56
N ILE A 24 -5.17 -13.80 -19.34
CA ILE A 24 -6.45 -13.43 -18.74
C ILE A 24 -6.21 -12.37 -17.66
N HIS A 25 -6.96 -11.28 -17.74
CA HIS A 25 -6.95 -10.21 -16.75
C HIS A 25 -8.25 -10.26 -15.93
N ALA A 26 -8.11 -10.12 -14.62
CA ALA A 26 -9.23 -10.05 -13.69
C ALA A 26 -8.99 -8.94 -12.66
N ILE A 27 -10.06 -8.20 -12.36
CA ILE A 27 -10.13 -7.27 -11.24
C ILE A 27 -10.81 -7.98 -10.07
N LEU A 28 -10.07 -8.08 -8.97
CA LEU A 28 -10.50 -8.71 -7.73
C LEU A 28 -10.89 -7.60 -6.76
N THR A 29 -12.19 -7.42 -6.51
CA THR A 29 -12.66 -6.48 -5.50
C THR A 29 -12.88 -7.25 -4.20
N VAL A 30 -12.06 -6.95 -3.19
CA VAL A 30 -12.19 -7.52 -1.85
C VAL A 30 -12.78 -6.47 -0.95
N GLU A 31 -13.95 -6.77 -0.39
CA GLU A 31 -14.62 -5.92 0.58
C GLU A 31 -14.65 -6.65 1.92
N ALA A 32 -14.11 -6.01 2.94
CA ALA A 32 -14.20 -6.43 4.32
C ALA A 32 -15.22 -5.53 5.01
N THR A 33 -16.39 -6.07 5.29
CA THR A 33 -17.33 -5.38 6.18
C THR A 33 -16.80 -5.47 7.60
N GLY A 34 -16.71 -4.32 8.28
CA GLY A 34 -16.24 -4.29 9.66
C GLY A 34 -17.15 -5.15 10.54
N PRO A 35 -16.61 -5.84 11.55
CA PRO A 35 -17.47 -6.41 12.57
C PRO A 35 -18.10 -5.25 13.39
N ALA A 36 -19.08 -5.54 14.25
CA ALA A 36 -19.52 -4.53 15.23
C ALA A 36 -18.29 -3.98 15.98
N GLU A 37 -18.23 -2.67 16.29
CA GLU A 37 -17.06 -1.98 16.91
C GLU A 37 -16.37 -2.76 18.05
N ARG A 38 -17.13 -3.61 18.76
CA ARG A 38 -16.66 -4.51 19.83
C ARG A 38 -15.60 -5.53 19.40
N VAL A 39 -15.66 -6.09 18.18
CA VAL A 39 -14.75 -7.17 17.77
C VAL A 39 -13.39 -6.63 17.35
N ALA A 40 -13.34 -5.45 16.75
CA ALA A 40 -12.06 -4.79 16.47
C ALA A 40 -11.28 -4.51 17.77
N ALA A 41 -11.99 -4.21 18.88
CA ALA A 41 -11.39 -3.96 20.18
C ALA A 41 -10.76 -5.22 20.84
N ASP A 42 -11.18 -6.43 20.46
CA ASP A 42 -10.66 -7.69 21.01
C ASP A 42 -9.36 -8.17 20.32
N VAL A 43 -9.00 -7.57 19.18
CA VAL A 43 -7.78 -7.93 18.44
C VAL A 43 -6.58 -7.24 19.06
N GLU A 44 -5.59 -8.06 19.47
CA GLU A 44 -4.31 -7.57 19.97
C GLU A 44 -3.63 -6.70 18.91
N ALA A 45 -3.10 -5.54 19.31
CA ALA A 45 -2.38 -4.62 18.43
C ALA A 45 -0.99 -4.37 19.03
N ALA A 46 0.00 -4.22 18.15
CA ALA A 46 1.38 -3.91 18.50
C ALA A 46 1.93 -2.81 17.57
N GLU A 47 2.35 -1.68 18.15
CA GLU A 47 2.74 -0.47 17.43
C GLU A 47 4.17 -0.03 17.79
N VAL A 48 5.02 0.20 16.80
CA VAL A 48 6.33 0.82 17.01
C VAL A 48 6.36 2.20 16.35
N ILE A 49 6.50 3.25 17.16
CA ILE A 49 6.60 4.63 16.67
C ILE A 49 8.07 4.98 16.52
N ILE A 50 8.54 5.08 15.28
CA ILE A 50 9.93 5.39 14.93
C ILE A 50 10.04 6.87 14.57
N VAL A 51 10.83 7.61 15.35
CA VAL A 51 11.04 9.04 15.18
C VAL A 51 12.49 9.29 14.79
N ASP A 52 12.70 9.87 13.62
CA ASP A 52 14.01 10.41 13.23
C ASP A 52 14.47 11.48 14.23
N ALA A 53 15.67 11.25 14.74
CA ALA A 53 16.36 12.10 15.69
C ALA A 53 17.76 12.43 15.17
N SER A 54 17.99 12.38 13.85
CA SER A 54 19.23 12.81 13.20
C SER A 54 19.47 14.31 13.38
N GLY A 55 20.69 14.77 13.11
CA GLY A 55 21.08 16.18 13.29
C GLY A 55 20.22 17.18 12.50
N SER A 56 19.66 16.79 11.34
CA SER A 56 18.79 17.64 10.51
C SER A 56 17.45 17.98 11.18
N MET A 57 17.01 17.16 12.14
CA MET A 57 15.81 17.37 12.92
C MET A 57 15.92 18.52 13.94
N GLY A 58 17.09 19.18 14.05
CA GLY A 58 17.30 20.29 14.98
C GLY A 58 16.25 21.41 14.88
N GLY A 59 16.11 22.19 15.97
CA GLY A 59 15.19 23.33 16.01
C GLY A 59 13.73 22.90 16.20
N SER A 60 12.83 23.41 15.36
CA SER A 60 11.39 23.15 15.47
C SER A 60 10.98 21.75 15.01
N LYS A 61 11.70 21.13 14.06
CA LYS A 61 11.32 19.82 13.50
C LYS A 61 11.26 18.72 14.58
N ILE A 62 12.27 18.62 15.45
CA ILE A 62 12.26 17.66 16.55
C ILE A 62 11.16 17.95 17.58
N VAL A 63 10.79 19.23 17.77
CA VAL A 63 9.68 19.60 18.66
C VAL A 63 8.36 19.10 18.11
N GLU A 64 8.10 19.33 16.83
CA GLU A 64 6.90 18.83 16.13
C GLU A 64 6.87 17.29 16.07
N ALA A 65 8.01 16.66 15.80
CA ALA A 65 8.13 15.20 15.79
C ALA A 65 7.81 14.58 17.16
N ARG A 66 8.26 15.19 18.27
CA ARG A 66 7.89 14.77 19.63
C ARG A 66 6.39 14.92 19.87
N GLN A 67 5.80 16.04 19.43
CA GLN A 67 4.36 16.28 19.57
C GLN A 67 3.53 15.25 18.79
N ALA A 68 3.93 14.95 17.55
CA ALA A 68 3.27 13.96 16.72
C ALA A 68 3.39 12.54 17.30
N ALA A 69 4.59 12.16 17.75
CA ALA A 69 4.80 10.87 18.42
C ALA A 69 3.99 10.77 19.73
N GLN A 70 3.89 11.86 20.50
CA GLN A 70 3.05 11.90 21.69
C GLN A 70 1.57 11.73 21.32
N ALA A 71 1.09 12.41 20.29
CA ALA A 71 -0.29 12.27 19.82
C ALA A 71 -0.60 10.85 19.33
N ALA A 72 0.35 10.20 18.64
CA ALA A 72 0.21 8.79 18.28
C ALA A 72 0.06 7.89 19.52
N VAL A 73 0.93 8.05 20.53
CA VAL A 73 0.84 7.32 21.80
C VAL A 73 -0.49 7.56 22.52
N GLU A 74 -0.99 8.80 22.52
CA GLU A 74 -2.27 9.16 23.11
C GLU A 74 -3.47 8.54 22.40
N THR A 75 -3.34 8.30 21.08
CA THR A 75 -4.40 7.73 20.22
C THR A 75 -4.48 6.20 20.30
N LEU A 76 -3.45 5.54 20.85
CA LEU A 76 -3.47 4.09 21.05
C LEU A 76 -4.65 3.67 21.91
N ARG A 77 -5.36 2.60 21.52
CA ARG A 77 -6.37 1.95 22.38
C ARG A 77 -5.72 1.42 23.66
N ASP A 78 -6.48 1.40 24.75
CA ASP A 78 -6.03 0.76 25.99
C ASP A 78 -5.67 -0.72 25.72
N GLY A 79 -4.55 -1.17 26.28
CA GLY A 79 -4.06 -2.52 26.12
C GLY A 79 -3.20 -2.78 24.87
N THR A 80 -3.16 -1.87 23.89
CA THR A 80 -2.28 -1.97 22.71
C THR A 80 -0.81 -2.03 23.16
N TYR A 81 -0.04 -2.98 22.63
CA TYR A 81 1.40 -3.05 22.87
C TYR A 81 2.09 -1.96 22.08
N PHE A 82 3.04 -1.24 22.69
CA PHE A 82 3.79 -0.23 21.97
C PHE A 82 5.21 -0.02 22.47
N ALA A 83 6.01 0.59 21.61
CA ALA A 83 7.32 1.16 21.90
C ALA A 83 7.55 2.44 21.09
N VAL A 84 8.48 3.26 21.57
CA VAL A 84 8.98 4.44 20.86
C VAL A 84 10.46 4.25 20.61
N VAL A 85 10.85 4.41 19.34
CA VAL A 85 12.22 4.26 18.87
C VAL A 85 12.72 5.60 18.34
N ALA A 86 13.89 6.01 18.80
CA ALA A 86 14.67 7.10 18.24
C ALA A 86 15.59 6.55 17.16
N GLY A 87 15.49 7.11 15.96
CA GLY A 87 16.31 6.75 14.81
C GLY A 87 17.44 7.74 14.57
N THR A 88 18.68 7.27 14.49
CA THR A 88 19.83 8.03 14.01
C THR A 88 20.67 7.13 13.07
N HIS A 89 22.01 7.21 13.11
CA HIS A 89 22.89 6.18 12.55
C HIS A 89 22.82 4.86 13.34
N GLU A 90 22.11 4.87 14.48
CA GLU A 90 21.70 3.72 15.28
C GLU A 90 20.18 3.70 15.49
N ALA A 91 19.65 2.65 16.11
CA ALA A 91 18.26 2.56 16.52
C ALA A 91 18.20 2.39 18.05
N THR A 92 17.54 3.30 18.75
CA THR A 92 17.43 3.23 20.22
C THR A 92 15.98 3.20 20.64
N LYS A 93 15.56 2.14 21.35
CA LYS A 93 14.26 2.13 22.01
C LYS A 93 14.29 3.04 23.23
N ILE A 94 13.67 4.22 23.11
CA ILE A 94 13.62 5.20 24.20
C ILE A 94 12.50 4.91 25.20
N TYR A 95 11.49 4.14 24.78
CA TYR A 95 10.42 3.67 25.65
C TYR A 95 9.83 2.34 25.14
N PRO A 96 9.49 1.38 26.02
CA PRO A 96 9.72 1.38 27.47
C PRO A 96 11.19 1.07 27.83
N HIS A 97 11.64 1.45 29.03
CA HIS A 97 13.01 1.16 29.54
C HIS A 97 13.24 -0.30 29.97
N ARG A 98 12.49 -1.25 29.41
CA ARG A 98 12.57 -2.70 29.66
C ARG A 98 12.66 -3.44 28.33
N ALA A 99 12.96 -4.73 28.33
CA ALA A 99 12.90 -5.55 27.12
C ALA A 99 11.47 -5.60 26.53
N GLY A 100 11.37 -5.74 25.20
CA GLY A 100 10.07 -5.85 24.49
C GLY A 100 9.19 -4.60 24.53
N LEU A 101 7.89 -4.80 24.34
CA LEU A 101 6.83 -3.78 24.31
C LEU A 101 6.13 -3.59 25.67
N VAL A 102 5.31 -2.55 25.79
CA VAL A 102 4.43 -2.33 26.96
C VAL A 102 3.00 -2.04 26.53
N ARG A 103 2.01 -2.40 27.35
CA ARG A 103 0.61 -2.09 27.07
C ARG A 103 0.32 -0.61 27.32
N ALA A 104 -0.46 0.00 26.44
CA ALA A 104 -0.94 1.37 26.57
C ALA A 104 -1.98 1.46 27.69
N ASP A 105 -1.70 2.32 28.67
CA ASP A 105 -2.60 2.72 29.74
C ASP A 105 -2.28 4.16 30.15
N GLY A 106 -3.05 4.73 31.10
CA GLY A 106 -2.86 6.10 31.54
C GLY A 106 -1.48 6.40 32.15
N ARG A 107 -0.77 5.41 32.69
CA ARG A 107 0.59 5.54 33.23
C ARG A 107 1.63 5.43 32.13
N THR A 108 1.55 4.39 31.30
CA THR A 108 2.56 4.13 30.27
C THR A 108 2.58 5.20 29.19
N ARG A 109 1.42 5.80 28.86
CA ARG A 109 1.35 6.99 27.99
C ARG A 109 2.07 8.20 28.59
N LYS A 110 1.90 8.46 29.89
CA LYS A 110 2.59 9.56 30.58
C LYS A 110 4.10 9.34 30.64
N ASP A 111 4.53 8.10 30.90
CA ASP A 111 5.95 7.74 30.96
C ASP A 111 6.59 7.86 29.55
N ALA A 112 5.89 7.44 28.49
CA ALA A 112 6.33 7.61 27.11
C ALA A 112 6.45 9.10 26.72
N ALA A 113 5.48 9.93 27.11
CA ALA A 113 5.53 11.38 26.89
C ALA A 113 6.76 12.01 27.59
N GLN A 114 7.12 11.53 28.79
CA GLN A 114 8.32 11.98 29.47
C GLN A 114 9.60 11.55 28.74
N ALA A 115 9.66 10.34 28.21
CA ALA A 115 10.80 9.88 27.39
C ALA A 115 10.94 10.73 26.10
N LEU A 116 9.84 11.01 25.40
CA LEU A 116 9.81 11.84 24.20
C LEU A 116 10.34 13.26 24.44
N ARG A 117 10.06 13.88 25.60
CA ARG A 117 10.62 15.19 25.95
C ARG A 117 12.16 15.21 25.96
N GLY A 118 12.79 14.07 26.22
CA GLY A 118 14.24 13.91 26.24
C GLY A 118 14.89 13.70 24.86
N LEU A 119 14.10 13.45 23.81
CA LEU A 119 14.60 13.07 22.48
C LEU A 119 15.36 14.20 21.79
N ARG A 120 16.68 14.12 21.58
CA ARG A 120 17.48 15.18 20.96
C ARG A 120 17.89 14.81 19.53
N ALA A 121 18.02 15.83 18.68
CA ALA A 121 18.53 15.70 17.32
C ALA A 121 20.06 15.58 17.34
N ASP A 122 20.59 14.44 16.89
CA ASP A 122 22.02 14.15 16.76
C ASP A 122 22.30 12.97 15.81
N GLY A 123 23.51 12.91 15.24
CA GLY A 123 23.96 11.81 14.39
C GLY A 123 23.36 11.79 12.97
N GLY A 124 23.58 10.68 12.26
CA GLY A 124 23.10 10.45 10.88
C GLY A 124 21.76 9.71 10.80
N THR A 125 21.46 9.11 9.64
CA THR A 125 20.17 8.44 9.35
C THR A 125 20.41 7.03 8.81
N ALA A 126 19.96 5.98 9.51
CA ALA A 126 20.10 4.58 9.10
C ALA A 126 18.75 3.84 9.21
N ILE A 127 17.86 4.09 8.27
CA ILE A 127 16.45 3.64 8.26
C ILE A 127 16.35 2.12 8.42
N GLY A 128 17.20 1.36 7.74
CA GLY A 128 17.24 -0.09 7.80
C GLY A 128 17.53 -0.63 9.21
N LYS A 129 18.36 0.05 10.01
CA LYS A 129 18.56 -0.31 11.42
C LYS A 129 17.30 -0.07 12.26
N TRP A 130 16.57 1.02 12.00
CA TRP A 130 15.35 1.34 12.73
C TRP A 130 14.27 0.30 12.48
N LEU A 131 14.10 -0.11 11.21
CA LEU A 131 13.17 -1.13 10.80
C LEU A 131 13.52 -2.51 11.39
N ARG A 132 14.81 -2.88 11.45
CA ARG A 132 15.23 -4.14 12.09
C ARG A 132 14.89 -4.16 13.59
N LEU A 133 15.14 -3.07 14.31
CA LEU A 133 14.74 -2.99 15.72
C LEU A 133 13.22 -3.08 15.89
N ALA A 134 12.44 -2.46 14.99
CA ALA A 134 10.98 -2.61 15.00
C ALA A 134 10.56 -4.07 14.76
N ALA A 135 11.19 -4.76 13.81
CA ALA A 135 10.96 -6.19 13.54
C ALA A 135 11.22 -7.04 14.80
N GLU A 136 12.35 -6.83 15.47
CA GLU A 136 12.71 -7.53 16.71
C GLU A 136 11.66 -7.31 17.81
N LEU A 137 11.20 -6.07 18.00
CA LEU A 137 10.22 -5.75 19.03
C LEU A 137 8.82 -6.32 18.73
N LEU A 138 8.45 -6.39 17.45
CA LEU A 138 7.14 -6.88 16.99
C LEU A 138 7.09 -8.40 16.86
N ALA A 139 8.24 -9.08 16.72
CA ALA A 139 8.32 -10.54 16.56
C ALA A 139 7.72 -11.32 17.74
N ASP A 140 7.80 -10.79 18.96
CA ASP A 140 7.24 -11.41 20.18
C ASP A 140 5.70 -11.37 20.24
N HIS A 141 5.05 -10.71 19.28
CA HIS A 141 3.60 -10.51 19.22
C HIS A 141 2.96 -11.09 17.93
N PRO A 142 3.14 -12.38 17.61
CA PRO A 142 2.75 -12.95 16.32
C PRO A 142 1.24 -12.99 16.07
N ARG A 143 0.42 -12.84 17.12
CA ARG A 143 -1.05 -12.79 17.01
C ARG A 143 -1.61 -11.37 16.92
N ALA A 144 -0.76 -10.36 17.08
CA ALA A 144 -1.20 -8.97 17.03
C ALA A 144 -1.25 -8.45 15.59
N VAL A 145 -2.09 -7.44 15.36
CA VAL A 145 -1.88 -6.51 14.24
C VAL A 145 -0.57 -5.78 14.53
N ARG A 146 0.49 -6.12 13.77
CA ARG A 146 1.84 -5.56 13.94
C ARG A 146 2.06 -4.42 12.95
N HIS A 147 2.34 -3.24 13.48
CA HIS A 147 2.50 -2.03 12.67
C HIS A 147 3.64 -1.14 13.20
N ALA A 148 4.24 -0.37 12.30
CA ALA A 148 5.15 0.70 12.64
C ALA A 148 4.82 1.97 11.86
N ILE A 149 4.93 3.11 12.53
CA ILE A 149 4.99 4.41 11.88
C ILE A 149 6.45 4.87 11.85
N LEU A 150 6.93 5.28 10.69
CA LEU A 150 8.26 5.85 10.51
C LEU A 150 8.16 7.31 10.06
N LEU A 151 8.86 8.20 10.77
CA LEU A 151 9.03 9.59 10.39
C LEU A 151 10.49 9.89 10.11
N THR A 152 10.79 10.58 9.02
CA THR A 152 12.12 11.11 8.70
C THR A 152 12.08 12.46 8.00
N ASP A 153 13.13 13.27 8.16
CA ASP A 153 13.34 14.48 7.36
C ASP A 153 14.55 14.40 6.42
N GLY A 154 15.29 13.28 6.44
CA GLY A 154 16.56 13.09 5.76
C GLY A 154 16.61 11.86 4.87
N GLN A 155 17.69 11.77 4.10
CA GLN A 155 18.00 10.61 3.26
C GLN A 155 18.67 9.51 4.08
N ASN A 156 18.45 8.26 3.69
CA ASN A 156 19.15 7.13 4.27
C ASN A 156 20.65 7.21 3.98
N ASN A 157 21.50 6.96 4.99
CA ASN A 157 22.97 6.98 4.85
C ASN A 157 23.57 5.57 4.74
N GLU A 158 22.74 4.53 4.70
CA GLU A 158 23.18 3.16 4.44
C GLU A 158 23.42 2.94 2.93
N SER A 159 24.24 1.94 2.58
CA SER A 159 24.34 1.51 1.18
C SER A 159 23.03 0.85 0.74
N ALA A 160 22.77 0.87 -0.57
CA ALA A 160 21.57 0.26 -1.14
C ALA A 160 21.45 -1.23 -0.78
N GLU A 161 22.56 -1.97 -0.80
CA GLU A 161 22.59 -3.40 -0.48
C GLU A 161 22.25 -3.67 1.00
N VAL A 162 22.77 -2.85 1.91
CA VAL A 162 22.49 -2.97 3.35
C VAL A 162 21.03 -2.65 3.65
N PHE A 163 20.48 -1.64 2.99
CA PHE A 163 19.09 -1.23 3.13
C PHE A 163 18.13 -2.27 2.54
N ASP A 164 18.39 -2.75 1.33
CA ASP A 164 17.58 -3.78 0.68
C ASP A 164 17.59 -5.09 1.50
N ALA A 165 18.74 -5.47 2.10
CA ALA A 165 18.81 -6.59 3.02
C ALA A 165 18.02 -6.36 4.34
N ALA A 166 17.90 -5.10 4.80
CA ALA A 166 17.08 -4.75 5.96
C ALA A 166 15.59 -4.94 5.64
N LEU A 167 15.15 -4.46 4.48
CA LEU A 167 13.78 -4.60 4.00
C LEU A 167 13.40 -6.06 3.82
N ALA A 168 14.27 -6.86 3.19
CA ALA A 168 14.05 -8.29 3.03
C ALA A 168 13.92 -9.04 4.38
N HIS A 169 14.69 -8.63 5.39
CA HIS A 169 14.59 -9.19 6.74
C HIS A 169 13.27 -8.83 7.44
N CYS A 170 12.76 -7.61 7.20
CA CYS A 170 11.53 -7.13 7.83
C CYS A 170 10.26 -7.57 7.08
N ALA A 171 10.36 -7.98 5.81
CA ALA A 171 9.22 -8.37 5.00
C ALA A 171 8.37 -9.47 5.68
N GLY A 172 7.05 -9.27 5.71
CA GLY A 172 6.09 -10.18 6.35
C GLY A 172 6.08 -10.15 7.89
N THR A 173 6.88 -9.29 8.54
CA THR A 173 6.92 -9.20 10.00
C THR A 173 5.98 -8.12 10.56
N PHE A 174 5.79 -7.01 9.86
CA PHE A 174 4.86 -5.93 10.23
C PHE A 174 4.52 -5.07 9.02
N VAL A 175 3.46 -4.26 9.14
CA VAL A 175 3.12 -3.22 8.16
C VAL A 175 3.79 -1.90 8.55
N CYS A 176 4.38 -1.16 7.61
CA CYS A 176 5.06 0.10 7.91
C CYS A 176 4.55 1.28 7.08
N ASP A 177 3.88 2.24 7.74
CA ASP A 177 3.58 3.54 7.14
C ASP A 177 4.72 4.54 7.40
N SER A 178 5.22 5.17 6.34
CA SER A 178 6.35 6.10 6.40
C SER A 178 5.97 7.51 5.99
N ARG A 179 6.48 8.52 6.68
CA ARG A 179 6.24 9.94 6.40
C ARG A 179 7.55 10.69 6.30
N GLY A 180 7.73 11.39 5.19
CA GLY A 180 8.85 12.28 4.97
C GLY A 180 8.43 13.73 5.20
N VAL A 181 9.20 14.50 5.99
CA VAL A 181 8.91 15.90 6.31
C VAL A 181 9.87 16.83 5.58
N GLY A 182 9.33 17.90 5.02
CA GLY A 182 10.12 18.84 4.23
C GLY A 182 10.68 18.18 2.98
N THR A 183 11.82 18.64 2.49
CA THR A 183 12.30 18.29 1.14
C THR A 183 13.66 17.60 1.11
N ASP A 184 14.24 17.24 2.25
CA ASP A 184 15.64 16.80 2.35
C ASP A 184 15.81 15.27 2.35
N TRP A 185 14.70 14.54 2.24
CA TRP A 185 14.59 13.08 2.15
C TRP A 185 14.34 12.60 0.71
N ALA A 186 14.48 11.29 0.45
CA ALA A 186 14.29 10.70 -0.86
C ALA A 186 12.97 9.90 -0.96
N PRO A 187 12.04 10.26 -1.88
CA PRO A 187 10.79 9.53 -2.06
C PRO A 187 10.94 8.04 -2.41
N ALA A 188 11.95 7.72 -3.23
CA ALA A 188 12.24 6.34 -3.62
C ALA A 188 12.60 5.44 -2.43
N GLU A 189 13.27 5.97 -1.39
CA GLU A 189 13.64 5.21 -0.20
C GLU A 189 12.41 4.84 0.62
N LEU A 190 11.54 5.80 0.92
CA LEU A 190 10.31 5.52 1.67
C LEU A 190 9.31 4.69 0.89
N ARG A 191 9.31 4.78 -0.46
CA ARG A 191 8.51 3.88 -1.29
C ARG A 191 9.01 2.44 -1.20
N LYS A 192 10.33 2.21 -1.21
CA LYS A 192 10.88 0.87 -0.97
C LYS A 192 10.42 0.30 0.39
N VAL A 193 10.36 1.12 1.44
CA VAL A 193 9.81 0.71 2.75
C VAL A 193 8.34 0.32 2.61
N ALA A 194 7.52 1.19 2.02
CA ALA A 194 6.09 0.97 1.84
C ALA A 194 5.80 -0.30 1.02
N ASP A 195 6.53 -0.50 -0.08
CA ASP A 195 6.41 -1.68 -0.93
C ASP A 195 6.80 -2.95 -0.16
N ALA A 196 7.98 -2.98 0.46
CA ALA A 196 8.46 -4.18 1.16
C ALA A 196 7.60 -4.55 2.39
N LEU A 197 6.98 -3.56 3.04
CA LEU A 197 6.25 -3.72 4.30
C LEU A 197 4.76 -3.39 4.16
N LEU A 198 4.19 -3.49 2.95
CA LEU A 198 2.74 -3.40 2.68
C LEU A 198 2.04 -2.14 3.23
N GLY A 199 2.79 -1.06 3.41
CA GLY A 199 2.30 0.20 3.96
C GLY A 199 2.25 1.31 2.92
N THR A 200 2.25 2.56 3.39
CA THR A 200 2.19 3.76 2.54
C THR A 200 3.34 4.71 2.83
N SER A 201 3.86 5.38 1.81
CA SER A 201 4.71 6.54 1.98
C SER A 201 3.92 7.83 1.74
N GLY A 202 4.23 8.89 2.49
CA GLY A 202 3.51 10.15 2.40
C GLY A 202 4.43 11.35 2.64
N PHE A 203 4.14 12.45 1.95
CA PHE A 203 4.84 13.70 2.13
C PHE A 203 4.08 14.64 3.07
N ILE A 204 4.79 15.15 4.06
CA ILE A 204 4.31 16.18 4.97
C ILE A 204 5.12 17.44 4.67
N ARG A 205 4.48 18.40 3.98
CA ARG A 205 5.14 19.65 3.57
C ARG A 205 5.52 20.49 4.78
N ASP A 206 4.61 20.59 5.74
CA ASP A 206 4.79 21.40 6.94
C ASP A 206 4.79 20.51 8.19
N ALA A 207 5.78 20.69 9.05
CA ALA A 207 5.90 19.93 10.29
C ALA A 207 4.67 20.12 11.20
N ARG A 208 3.94 21.22 11.08
CA ARG A 208 2.70 21.47 11.83
C ARG A 208 1.59 20.46 11.53
N ASP A 209 1.61 19.85 10.34
CA ASP A 209 0.61 18.84 9.93
C ASP A 209 0.96 17.43 10.45
N LEU A 210 2.14 17.24 11.08
CA LEU A 210 2.62 15.94 11.54
C LEU A 210 1.66 15.26 12.52
N THR A 211 1.16 16.05 13.48
CA THR A 211 0.34 15.54 14.57
C THR A 211 -0.94 14.90 14.05
N ASP A 212 -1.65 15.57 13.15
CA ASP A 212 -2.91 15.04 12.60
C ASP A 212 -2.65 13.85 11.68
N ASN A 213 -1.55 13.86 10.92
CA ASN A 213 -1.14 12.69 10.12
C ASN A 213 -0.89 11.45 10.99
N PHE A 214 -0.21 11.62 12.12
CA PHE A 214 0.08 10.52 13.05
C PHE A 214 -1.19 9.97 13.71
N ARG A 215 -2.12 10.85 14.11
CA ARG A 215 -3.44 10.43 14.62
C ARG A 215 -4.19 9.58 13.61
N MET A 216 -4.31 10.06 12.36
CA MET A 216 -5.03 9.34 11.30
C MET A 216 -4.41 7.95 11.03
N MET A 217 -3.08 7.83 11.05
CA MET A 217 -2.41 6.53 10.86
C MET A 217 -2.71 5.56 12.00
N ILE A 218 -2.63 6.02 13.25
CA ILE A 218 -2.98 5.18 14.41
C ILE A 218 -4.46 4.82 14.39
N GLU A 219 -5.37 5.74 14.09
CA GLU A 219 -6.81 5.45 13.99
C GLU A 219 -7.10 4.38 12.92
N SER A 220 -6.47 4.49 11.75
CA SER A 220 -6.56 3.49 10.68
C SER A 220 -6.07 2.11 11.12
N MET A 221 -4.94 2.07 11.84
CA MET A 221 -4.38 0.83 12.41
C MET A 221 -5.30 0.25 13.48
N MET A 222 -5.80 1.07 14.41
CA MET A 222 -6.70 0.66 15.48
C MET A 222 -8.08 0.18 14.94
N GLY A 223 -8.42 0.53 13.70
CA GLY A 223 -9.59 0.03 12.98
C GLY A 223 -9.42 -1.35 12.36
N LYS A 224 -8.21 -1.95 12.40
CA LYS A 224 -7.96 -3.30 11.88
C LYS A 224 -8.53 -4.36 12.83
N ALA A 225 -9.20 -5.35 12.25
CA ALA A 225 -9.85 -6.46 12.95
C ALA A 225 -9.30 -7.84 12.54
N VAL A 226 -8.48 -7.93 11.48
CA VAL A 226 -7.78 -9.15 11.09
C VAL A 226 -6.31 -8.82 10.93
N ALA A 227 -5.45 -9.54 11.67
CA ALA A 227 -4.02 -9.29 11.71
C ALA A 227 -3.33 -9.52 10.37
N GLU A 228 -3.70 -10.59 9.67
CA GLU A 228 -3.08 -10.96 8.41
C GLU A 228 -4.03 -11.72 7.50
N VAL A 229 -4.08 -11.29 6.23
CA VAL A 229 -4.83 -11.94 5.17
C VAL A 229 -3.92 -12.07 3.94
N ALA A 230 -4.04 -13.18 3.22
CA ALA A 230 -3.36 -13.40 1.96
C ALA A 230 -4.34 -13.72 0.83
N LEU A 231 -3.99 -13.28 -0.38
CA LEU A 231 -4.59 -13.77 -1.62
C LEU A 231 -3.85 -15.04 -2.04
N ARG A 232 -4.49 -16.18 -1.86
CA ARG A 232 -4.00 -17.49 -2.29
C ARG A 232 -4.48 -17.77 -3.72
N VAL A 233 -3.55 -17.75 -4.66
CA VAL A 233 -3.82 -17.94 -6.09
C VAL A 233 -3.29 -19.28 -6.55
N TRP A 234 -4.19 -20.14 -7.01
CA TRP A 234 -3.85 -21.36 -7.73
C TRP A 234 -3.93 -21.13 -9.24
N THR A 235 -3.00 -21.70 -10.00
CA THR A 235 -3.00 -21.71 -11.47
C THR A 235 -2.92 -23.15 -12.01
N PRO A 236 -3.46 -23.44 -13.22
CA PRO A 236 -3.34 -24.75 -13.83
C PRO A 236 -1.88 -25.12 -14.15
N GLN A 237 -1.63 -26.40 -14.44
CA GLN A 237 -0.30 -26.84 -14.89
C GLN A 237 0.14 -26.05 -16.13
N HIS A 238 1.39 -25.58 -16.13
CA HIS A 238 1.97 -24.69 -17.14
C HIS A 238 1.32 -23.28 -17.23
N GLY A 239 0.40 -22.94 -16.32
CA GLY A 239 -0.02 -21.57 -16.08
C GLY A 239 0.87 -20.88 -15.06
N ARG A 240 0.85 -19.55 -15.05
CA ARG A 240 1.58 -18.74 -14.06
C ARG A 240 0.90 -17.39 -13.85
N VAL A 241 1.03 -16.83 -12.65
CA VAL A 241 0.69 -15.43 -12.41
C VAL A 241 1.75 -14.56 -13.10
N LYS A 242 1.34 -13.71 -14.05
CA LYS A 242 2.23 -12.70 -14.66
C LYS A 242 2.40 -11.51 -13.73
N HIS A 243 1.32 -11.04 -13.13
CA HIS A 243 1.37 -10.05 -12.07
C HIS A 243 0.13 -10.12 -11.17
N LEU A 244 0.30 -9.68 -9.93
CA LEU A 244 -0.77 -9.36 -9.00
C LEU A 244 -0.44 -8.01 -8.36
N LYS A 245 -1.22 -6.99 -8.68
CA LYS A 245 -1.02 -5.63 -8.16
C LYS A 245 -2.24 -5.21 -7.35
N GLN A 246 -2.04 -4.62 -6.18
CA GLN A 246 -3.09 -3.78 -5.60
C GLN A 246 -3.19 -2.52 -6.46
N VAL A 247 -4.40 -2.18 -6.87
CA VAL A 247 -4.70 -1.04 -7.75
C VAL A 247 -5.70 -0.08 -7.11
N SER A 248 -6.20 -0.36 -5.90
CA SER A 248 -6.98 0.57 -5.09
C SER A 248 -6.95 0.14 -3.61
N PRO A 249 -6.90 1.09 -2.65
CA PRO A 249 -6.87 2.55 -2.83
C PRO A 249 -5.51 3.09 -3.32
N THR A 250 -4.43 2.35 -3.07
CA THR A 250 -3.08 2.66 -3.53
C THR A 250 -2.55 1.57 -4.45
N LEU A 251 -1.70 1.96 -5.40
CA LEU A 251 -0.96 1.06 -6.26
C LEU A 251 0.19 0.42 -5.47
N SER A 252 0.27 -0.91 -5.48
CA SER A 252 1.38 -1.67 -4.91
C SER A 252 1.54 -2.98 -5.68
N ASP A 253 2.76 -3.33 -6.07
CA ASP A 253 3.03 -4.56 -6.81
C ASP A 253 3.36 -5.72 -5.86
N LEU A 254 2.45 -6.67 -5.75
CA LEU A 254 2.59 -7.84 -4.89
C LEU A 254 3.28 -9.01 -5.62
N THR A 255 3.56 -8.90 -6.91
CA THR A 255 4.02 -10.01 -7.76
C THR A 255 5.26 -10.70 -7.21
N GLY A 256 6.22 -9.92 -6.72
CA GLY A 256 7.47 -10.41 -6.12
C GLY A 256 7.34 -10.98 -4.71
N MET A 257 6.18 -10.83 -4.07
CA MET A 257 5.94 -11.24 -2.69
C MET A 257 5.29 -12.63 -2.57
N ARG A 258 5.30 -13.41 -3.65
CA ARG A 258 4.71 -14.74 -3.69
C ARG A 258 5.42 -15.70 -2.73
N ALA A 259 4.74 -16.12 -1.67
CA ALA A 259 5.13 -17.26 -0.86
C ALA A 259 4.56 -18.55 -1.48
N ALA A 260 5.41 -19.50 -1.87
CA ALA A 260 4.95 -20.75 -2.46
C ALA A 260 4.29 -21.65 -1.40
N ALA A 261 3.00 -21.97 -1.58
CA ALA A 261 2.31 -22.99 -0.78
C ALA A 261 2.50 -24.39 -1.38
N ASP A 262 2.41 -24.48 -2.71
CA ASP A 262 2.71 -25.68 -3.51
C ASP A 262 3.14 -25.24 -4.94
N PRO A 263 3.52 -26.16 -5.85
CA PRO A 263 3.98 -25.79 -7.20
C PRO A 263 2.98 -24.98 -8.02
N LEU A 264 1.67 -25.13 -7.76
CA LEU A 264 0.58 -24.49 -8.49
C LEU A 264 -0.08 -23.35 -7.69
N THR A 265 0.17 -23.28 -6.38
CA THR A 265 -0.44 -22.30 -5.46
C THR A 265 0.59 -21.37 -4.84
N GLY A 266 0.36 -20.06 -4.92
CA GLY A 266 1.13 -19.06 -4.19
C GLY A 266 0.25 -18.14 -3.36
N ASP A 267 0.76 -17.74 -2.19
CA ASP A 267 0.15 -16.75 -1.32
C ASP A 267 0.79 -15.39 -1.53
N TYR A 268 -0.04 -14.37 -1.64
CA TYR A 268 0.36 -12.98 -1.78
C TYR A 268 -0.13 -12.22 -0.56
N PRO A 269 0.76 -11.66 0.27
CA PRO A 269 0.36 -11.03 1.51
C PRO A 269 -0.38 -9.73 1.21
N THR A 270 -1.47 -9.50 1.95
CA THR A 270 -2.25 -8.25 1.86
C THR A 270 -2.26 -7.47 3.18
N GLY A 271 -1.51 -7.93 4.18
CA GLY A 271 -1.42 -7.28 5.48
C GLY A 271 -2.71 -7.40 6.30
N SER A 272 -2.93 -6.44 7.18
CA SER A 272 -4.07 -6.39 8.09
C SER A 272 -5.29 -5.73 7.46
N TRP A 273 -6.48 -6.11 7.92
CA TRP A 273 -7.76 -5.65 7.38
C TRP A 273 -8.70 -5.15 8.47
N GLY A 274 -9.33 -4.01 8.22
CA GLY A 274 -10.46 -3.45 8.98
C GLY A 274 -11.73 -3.40 8.12
N ALA A 275 -12.59 -2.42 8.39
CA ALA A 275 -13.72 -2.10 7.51
C ALA A 275 -13.21 -1.33 6.29
N GLU A 276 -12.93 -2.03 5.18
CA GLU A 276 -12.32 -1.43 4.00
C GLU A 276 -12.55 -2.22 2.72
N THR A 277 -12.28 -1.58 1.59
CA THR A 277 -12.30 -2.20 0.27
C THR A 277 -10.95 -2.01 -0.40
N ARG A 278 -10.39 -3.09 -0.95
CA ARG A 278 -9.20 -3.03 -1.79
C ARG A 278 -9.46 -3.76 -3.10
N VAL A 279 -8.80 -3.28 -4.15
CA VAL A 279 -8.97 -3.81 -5.49
C VAL A 279 -7.62 -4.27 -6.01
N TYR A 280 -7.59 -5.44 -6.62
CA TYR A 280 -6.38 -6.04 -7.17
C TYR A 280 -6.54 -6.35 -8.65
N HIS A 281 -5.47 -6.16 -9.42
CA HIS A 281 -5.39 -6.57 -10.82
C HIS A 281 -4.51 -7.81 -10.92
N LEU A 282 -5.16 -8.94 -11.22
CA LEU A 282 -4.53 -10.22 -11.46
C LEU A 282 -4.42 -10.45 -12.97
N CYS A 283 -3.20 -10.73 -13.45
CA CYS A 283 -2.96 -11.24 -14.78
C CYS A 283 -2.37 -12.65 -14.69
N VAL A 284 -3.01 -13.60 -15.36
CA VAL A 284 -2.56 -14.99 -15.41
C VAL A 284 -2.28 -15.38 -16.85
N GLU A 285 -1.12 -15.99 -17.06
CA GLU A 285 -0.84 -16.69 -18.29
C GLU A 285 -1.36 -18.13 -18.19
N VAL A 286 -2.19 -18.54 -19.14
CA VAL A 286 -2.76 -19.88 -19.26
C VAL A 286 -2.22 -20.59 -20.50
N PRO A 287 -2.15 -21.93 -20.50
CA PRO A 287 -1.87 -22.70 -21.71
C PRO A 287 -2.91 -22.40 -22.80
N ALA A 288 -2.50 -22.40 -24.06
CA ALA A 288 -3.42 -22.21 -25.17
C ALA A 288 -4.45 -23.36 -25.22
N GLY A 289 -5.72 -23.01 -25.44
CA GLY A 289 -6.82 -23.96 -25.57
C GLY A 289 -7.44 -23.95 -26.97
N ALA A 290 -8.30 -24.92 -27.23
CA ALA A 290 -9.09 -24.99 -28.45
C ALA A 290 -10.29 -24.03 -28.39
N VAL A 291 -10.76 -23.56 -29.55
CA VAL A 291 -11.98 -22.73 -29.63
C VAL A 291 -13.16 -23.48 -28.98
N GLY A 292 -13.90 -22.77 -28.13
CA GLY A 292 -15.02 -23.30 -27.33
C GLY A 292 -14.60 -23.94 -26.00
N GLN A 293 -13.33 -24.27 -25.81
CA GLN A 293 -12.83 -24.82 -24.54
C GLN A 293 -12.85 -23.75 -23.45
N GLU A 294 -13.51 -24.04 -22.32
CA GLU A 294 -13.45 -23.22 -21.11
C GLU A 294 -12.57 -23.91 -20.07
N VAL A 295 -11.68 -23.15 -19.44
CA VAL A 295 -10.81 -23.60 -18.36
C VAL A 295 -10.82 -22.63 -17.19
N ARG A 296 -10.46 -23.12 -16.02
CA ARG A 296 -10.13 -22.26 -14.88
C ARG A 296 -8.69 -21.76 -15.04
N GLY A 297 -8.55 -20.48 -15.38
CA GLY A 297 -7.26 -19.81 -15.46
C GLY A 297 -6.64 -19.58 -14.08
N ALA A 298 -7.46 -19.25 -13.08
CA ALA A 298 -7.02 -19.23 -11.69
C ALA A 298 -8.13 -19.55 -10.69
N TRP A 299 -7.75 -20.03 -9.52
CA TRP A 299 -8.64 -20.12 -8.36
C TRP A 299 -8.10 -19.23 -7.25
N VAL A 300 -8.82 -18.14 -6.98
CA VAL A 300 -8.43 -17.13 -6.00
C VAL A 300 -9.17 -17.39 -4.71
N ARG A 301 -8.44 -17.42 -3.60
CA ARG A 301 -8.97 -17.58 -2.25
C ARG A 301 -8.40 -16.47 -1.38
N LEU A 302 -9.25 -15.82 -0.61
CA LEU A 302 -8.82 -14.98 0.49
C LEU A 302 -8.67 -15.88 1.72
N VAL A 303 -7.47 -15.93 2.31
CA VAL A 303 -7.16 -16.84 3.41
C VAL A 303 -6.51 -16.11 4.58
N ARG A 304 -6.74 -16.63 5.78
CA ARG A 304 -5.92 -16.29 6.95
C ARG A 304 -4.74 -17.25 7.04
N PRO A 305 -3.48 -16.77 6.92
CA PRO A 305 -2.32 -17.66 6.89
C PRO A 305 -2.12 -18.47 8.18
N ASP A 306 -2.45 -17.89 9.33
CA ASP A 306 -2.28 -18.48 10.68
C ASP A 306 -3.14 -19.74 10.91
N THR A 307 -4.35 -19.75 10.36
CA THR A 307 -5.39 -20.76 10.59
C THR A 307 -5.70 -21.57 9.35
N GLY A 308 -5.34 -21.08 8.16
CA GLY A 308 -5.75 -21.64 6.86
C GLY A 308 -7.23 -21.42 6.52
N GLU A 309 -7.95 -20.64 7.34
CA GLU A 309 -9.36 -20.31 7.13
C GLU A 309 -9.56 -19.61 5.78
N ILE A 310 -10.52 -20.08 4.98
CA ILE A 310 -10.89 -19.45 3.71
C ILE A 310 -12.02 -18.46 3.98
N LEU A 311 -11.74 -17.17 3.81
CA LEU A 311 -12.66 -16.06 4.05
C LEU A 311 -13.57 -15.80 2.85
N ALA A 312 -13.03 -15.90 1.63
CA ALA A 312 -13.76 -15.72 0.38
C ALA A 312 -13.06 -16.46 -0.77
N ARG A 313 -13.75 -16.70 -1.89
CA ARG A 313 -13.18 -17.40 -3.05
C ARG A 313 -13.88 -17.03 -4.34
N GLY A 314 -13.15 -17.08 -5.45
CA GLY A 314 -13.68 -16.86 -6.80
C GLY A 314 -12.82 -17.53 -7.87
N ASN A 315 -13.41 -17.76 -9.05
CA ASN A 315 -12.71 -18.37 -10.17
C ASN A 315 -12.41 -17.31 -11.22
N VAL A 316 -11.18 -17.35 -11.76
CA VAL A 316 -10.84 -16.64 -12.98
C VAL A 316 -10.95 -17.62 -14.14
N LEU A 317 -11.85 -17.35 -15.08
CA LEU A 317 -12.15 -18.24 -16.21
C LEU A 317 -11.46 -17.78 -17.50
N ALA A 318 -11.11 -18.72 -18.36
CA ALA A 318 -10.63 -18.44 -19.71
C ALA A 318 -11.36 -19.33 -20.70
N GLN A 319 -11.88 -18.75 -21.78
CA GLN A 319 -12.56 -19.46 -22.86
C GLN A 319 -12.06 -18.94 -24.21
N TRP A 320 -11.56 -19.81 -25.07
CA TRP A 320 -11.10 -19.41 -26.40
C TRP A 320 -12.27 -19.30 -27.37
N THR A 321 -12.29 -18.24 -28.15
CA THR A 321 -13.33 -17.95 -29.14
C THR A 321 -12.72 -17.40 -30.42
N ASP A 322 -13.36 -17.69 -31.56
CA ASP A 322 -13.11 -17.05 -32.85
C ASP A 322 -14.02 -15.84 -33.09
N ASP A 323 -15.02 -15.63 -32.23
CA ASP A 323 -15.85 -14.42 -32.22
C ASP A 323 -15.05 -13.21 -31.69
N LEU A 324 -14.62 -12.37 -32.64
CA LEU A 324 -13.88 -11.15 -32.36
C LEU A 324 -14.64 -10.20 -31.43
N ALA A 325 -15.97 -10.13 -31.52
CA ALA A 325 -16.79 -9.24 -30.70
C ALA A 325 -16.86 -9.67 -29.23
N LEU A 326 -16.60 -10.95 -28.91
CA LEU A 326 -16.46 -11.43 -27.53
C LEU A 326 -15.03 -11.21 -27.02
N SER A 327 -14.01 -11.54 -27.81
CA SER A 327 -12.61 -11.43 -27.39
C SER A 327 -12.09 -10.00 -27.30
N THR A 328 -12.70 -9.05 -28.01
CA THR A 328 -12.28 -7.62 -28.01
C THR A 328 -13.02 -6.76 -26.99
N ARG A 329 -13.99 -7.31 -26.23
CA ARG A 329 -14.63 -6.57 -25.14
C ARG A 329 -13.60 -6.25 -24.08
N VAL A 330 -13.43 -4.98 -23.78
CA VAL A 330 -12.59 -4.53 -22.68
C VAL A 330 -13.45 -4.49 -21.41
N SER A 331 -13.06 -5.18 -20.35
CA SER A 331 -13.72 -5.01 -19.04
C SER A 331 -13.47 -3.57 -18.57
N PRO A 332 -14.51 -2.81 -18.19
CA PRO A 332 -14.35 -1.43 -17.71
C PRO A 332 -13.40 -1.32 -16.52
N GLY A 333 -13.46 -2.27 -15.58
CA GLY A 333 -12.53 -2.33 -14.44
C GLY A 333 -11.10 -2.56 -14.87
N VAL A 334 -10.86 -3.52 -15.78
CA VAL A 334 -9.51 -3.79 -16.31
C VAL A 334 -8.96 -2.56 -17.04
N ALA A 335 -9.77 -1.89 -17.87
CA ALA A 335 -9.35 -0.68 -18.58
C ALA A 335 -8.94 0.43 -17.61
N HIS A 336 -9.81 0.72 -16.63
CA HIS A 336 -9.61 1.78 -15.63
C HIS A 336 -8.30 1.57 -14.86
N TYR A 337 -8.11 0.39 -14.27
CA TYR A 337 -6.96 0.14 -13.41
C TYR A 337 -5.66 -0.10 -14.18
N THR A 338 -5.72 -0.59 -15.43
CA THR A 338 -4.54 -0.61 -16.31
C THR A 338 -4.09 0.82 -16.63
N GLY A 339 -5.03 1.73 -16.89
CA GLY A 339 -4.73 3.15 -17.09
C GLY A 339 -4.15 3.82 -15.85
N GLN A 340 -4.63 3.50 -14.64
CA GLN A 340 -4.03 4.02 -13.39
C GLN A 340 -2.59 3.52 -13.18
N ALA A 341 -2.30 2.25 -13.50
CA ALA A 341 -0.95 1.71 -13.42
C ALA A 341 -0.01 2.38 -14.43
N GLU A 342 -0.47 2.57 -15.68
CA GLU A 342 0.28 3.31 -16.70
C GLU A 342 0.56 4.76 -16.28
N LEU A 343 -0.43 5.43 -15.68
CA LEU A 343 -0.27 6.79 -15.16
C LEU A 343 0.87 6.86 -14.14
N PHE A 344 0.90 5.93 -13.18
CA PHE A 344 1.98 5.84 -12.20
C PHE A 344 3.34 5.65 -12.86
N ASP A 345 3.46 4.68 -13.77
CA ASP A 345 4.72 4.37 -14.46
C ASP A 345 5.24 5.60 -15.24
N LEU A 346 4.35 6.31 -15.94
CA LEU A 346 4.71 7.54 -16.67
C LEU A 346 5.19 8.67 -15.73
N ILE A 347 4.59 8.80 -14.55
CA ILE A 347 5.03 9.79 -13.55
C ILE A 347 6.42 9.42 -13.04
N GLN A 348 6.65 8.17 -12.68
CA GLN A 348 7.94 7.69 -12.16
C GLN A 348 9.06 7.80 -13.21
N GLU A 349 8.81 7.36 -14.44
CA GLU A 349 9.74 7.52 -15.56
C GLU A 349 10.04 9.00 -15.83
N GLY A 350 9.01 9.85 -15.79
CA GLY A 350 9.15 11.27 -16.06
C GLY A 350 9.94 12.02 -14.99
N LEU A 351 9.69 11.73 -13.71
CA LEU A 351 10.44 12.29 -12.59
C LEU A 351 11.89 11.77 -12.55
N GLY A 352 12.09 10.48 -12.82
CA GLY A 352 13.42 9.88 -12.93
C GLY A 352 14.25 10.48 -14.07
N ALA A 353 13.66 10.62 -15.26
CA ALA A 353 14.31 11.27 -16.40
C ALA A 353 14.68 12.73 -16.09
N ARG A 354 13.79 13.46 -15.41
CA ARG A 354 14.05 14.84 -14.98
C ARG A 354 15.22 14.93 -14.00
N ALA A 355 15.26 14.04 -13.01
CA ALA A 355 16.37 13.97 -12.06
C ALA A 355 17.71 13.65 -12.73
N ALA A 356 17.68 12.85 -13.81
CA ALA A 356 18.85 12.55 -14.63
C ALA A 356 19.23 13.66 -15.64
N GLY A 357 18.45 14.74 -15.74
CA GLY A 357 18.65 15.82 -16.70
C GLY A 357 18.15 15.52 -18.12
N ASP A 358 17.47 14.39 -18.35
CA ASP A 358 16.81 14.06 -19.62
C ASP A 358 15.44 14.75 -19.70
N LEU A 359 15.48 16.02 -20.08
CA LEU A 359 14.31 16.89 -20.14
C LEU A 359 13.32 16.48 -21.24
N ASP A 360 13.78 15.86 -22.32
CA ASP A 360 12.93 15.44 -23.43
C ASP A 360 12.06 14.26 -23.04
N THR A 361 12.66 13.21 -22.46
CA THR A 361 11.91 12.09 -21.90
C THR A 361 10.99 12.55 -20.79
N ALA A 362 11.47 13.38 -19.87
CA ALA A 362 10.63 13.92 -18.79
C ALA A 362 9.41 14.68 -19.31
N THR A 363 9.58 15.53 -20.33
CA THR A 363 8.48 16.28 -20.95
C THR A 363 7.47 15.33 -21.60
N ALA A 364 7.95 14.34 -22.35
CA ALA A 364 7.09 13.38 -23.04
C ALA A 364 6.27 12.53 -22.06
N ARG A 365 6.92 12.00 -21.01
CA ARG A 365 6.29 11.11 -20.02
C ARG A 365 5.31 11.85 -19.12
N LEU A 366 5.72 12.97 -18.52
CA LEU A 366 4.83 13.77 -17.67
C LEU A 366 3.70 14.43 -18.45
N GLY A 367 3.95 14.81 -19.71
CA GLY A 367 2.90 15.31 -20.61
C GLY A 367 1.83 14.27 -20.91
N ARG A 368 2.22 13.01 -21.16
CA ARG A 368 1.30 11.88 -21.34
C ARG A 368 0.57 11.56 -20.04
N ALA A 369 1.28 11.51 -18.92
CA ALA A 369 0.69 11.30 -17.60
C ALA A 369 -0.42 12.33 -17.31
N ARG A 370 -0.17 13.61 -17.61
CA ARG A 370 -1.16 14.67 -17.37
C ARG A 370 -2.45 14.47 -18.17
N ARG A 371 -2.34 14.12 -19.46
CA ARG A 371 -3.52 13.80 -20.28
C ARG A 371 -4.27 12.59 -19.73
N LEU A 372 -3.56 11.53 -19.37
CA LEU A 372 -4.18 10.31 -18.84
C LEU A 372 -4.85 10.55 -17.48
N ALA A 373 -4.28 11.40 -16.63
CA ALA A 373 -4.91 11.81 -15.36
C ALA A 373 -6.21 12.61 -15.60
N GLU A 374 -6.20 13.55 -16.55
CA GLU A 374 -7.39 14.33 -16.94
C GLU A 374 -8.48 13.43 -17.57
N GLU A 375 -8.11 12.51 -18.46
CA GLU A 375 -9.03 11.56 -19.13
C GLU A 375 -9.64 10.55 -18.16
N SER A 376 -8.87 10.11 -17.16
CA SER A 376 -9.34 9.14 -16.14
C SER A 376 -10.05 9.78 -14.94
N GLY A 377 -10.16 11.12 -14.91
CA GLY A 377 -10.79 11.85 -13.80
C GLY A 377 -10.00 11.79 -12.49
N ASN A 378 -8.68 11.55 -12.55
CA ASN A 378 -7.79 11.59 -11.38
C ASN A 378 -7.37 13.06 -11.11
N ASP A 379 -8.34 13.86 -10.67
CA ASP A 379 -8.22 15.32 -10.53
C ASP A 379 -7.07 15.74 -9.61
N ASP A 380 -6.81 14.98 -8.54
CA ASP A 380 -5.75 15.30 -7.58
C ASP A 380 -4.37 15.10 -8.20
N THR A 381 -4.16 13.98 -8.91
CA THR A 381 -2.91 13.74 -9.66
C THR A 381 -2.76 14.75 -10.80
N ALA A 382 -3.83 15.09 -11.51
CA ALA A 382 -3.82 16.11 -12.57
C ALA A 382 -3.39 17.49 -12.02
N LYS A 383 -3.89 17.90 -10.84
CA LYS A 383 -3.46 19.13 -10.15
C LYS A 383 -1.98 19.11 -9.79
N LEU A 384 -1.46 17.98 -9.30
CA LEU A 384 -0.04 17.82 -8.98
C LEU A 384 0.82 17.91 -10.26
N LEU A 385 0.43 17.20 -11.32
CA LEU A 385 1.09 17.26 -12.62
C LEU A 385 1.10 18.68 -13.21
N ALA A 386 0.02 19.43 -13.06
CA ALA A 386 -0.07 20.81 -13.55
C ALA A 386 0.94 21.77 -12.89
N LYS A 387 1.52 21.41 -11.74
CA LYS A 387 2.62 22.14 -11.09
C LYS A 387 4.01 21.80 -11.65
N VAL A 388 4.14 20.72 -12.42
CA VAL A 388 5.42 20.24 -12.96
C VAL A 388 5.48 20.39 -14.49
N VAL A 389 4.36 20.12 -15.18
CA VAL A 389 4.24 20.16 -16.64
C VAL A 389 3.07 21.05 -17.07
N GLU A 390 3.28 21.87 -18.09
CA GLU A 390 2.25 22.66 -18.77
C GLU A 390 1.92 22.06 -20.14
N ILE A 391 0.64 22.10 -20.53
CA ILE A 391 0.18 21.73 -21.87
C ILE A 391 -0.34 22.99 -22.53
N ASP A 392 0.24 23.34 -23.67
CA ASP A 392 -0.17 24.50 -24.47
C ASP A 392 -1.55 24.25 -25.09
N SER A 393 -2.53 25.12 -24.80
CA SER A 393 -3.92 24.92 -25.21
C SER A 393 -4.17 25.06 -26.72
N GLY A 394 -3.24 25.66 -27.46
CA GLY A 394 -3.36 25.83 -28.92
C GLY A 394 -2.73 24.69 -29.71
N THR A 395 -1.61 24.16 -29.22
CA THR A 395 -0.80 23.14 -29.92
C THR A 395 -0.90 21.75 -29.30
N GLY A 396 -1.40 21.63 -28.07
CA GLY A 396 -1.40 20.38 -27.30
C GLY A 396 0.00 19.93 -26.84
N THR A 397 1.02 20.76 -27.07
CA THR A 397 2.42 20.42 -26.79
C THR A 397 2.69 20.54 -25.29
N ALA A 398 3.25 19.48 -24.70
CA ALA A 398 3.69 19.50 -23.31
C ALA A 398 5.06 20.18 -23.17
N ARG A 399 5.26 20.94 -22.09
CA ARG A 399 6.55 21.51 -21.68
C ARG A 399 6.71 21.41 -20.18
N LEU A 400 7.92 21.09 -19.72
CA LEU A 400 8.25 21.22 -18.30
C LEU A 400 8.21 22.69 -17.89
N ARG A 401 7.72 22.97 -16.69
CA ARG A 401 7.80 24.32 -16.12
C ARG A 401 9.26 24.69 -15.86
N ARG A 402 9.58 25.97 -16.09
CA ARG A 402 10.95 26.52 -15.93
C ARG A 402 11.47 26.45 -14.49
N SER A 403 10.57 26.57 -13.52
CA SER A 403 10.88 26.42 -12.10
C SER A 403 9.80 25.53 -11.49
N VAL A 404 10.23 24.39 -10.95
CA VAL A 404 9.38 23.46 -10.21
C VAL A 404 9.93 23.40 -8.80
N ASP A 405 9.07 23.60 -7.81
CA ASP A 405 9.42 23.45 -6.40
C ASP A 405 9.70 21.98 -6.10
N LYS A 406 10.80 21.67 -5.40
CA LYS A 406 11.16 20.31 -4.98
C LYS A 406 10.03 19.65 -4.18
N ALA A 407 9.31 20.42 -3.37
CA ALA A 407 8.16 19.93 -2.62
C ALA A 407 6.99 19.54 -3.53
N ASP A 408 6.82 20.18 -4.69
CA ASP A 408 5.78 19.77 -5.66
C ASP A 408 6.17 18.49 -6.40
N GLU A 409 7.47 18.30 -6.70
CA GLU A 409 7.97 17.03 -7.26
C GLU A 409 7.78 15.88 -6.26
N ILE A 410 8.15 16.08 -4.99
CA ILE A 410 7.95 15.09 -3.92
C ILE A 410 6.44 14.80 -3.71
N ALA A 411 5.59 15.83 -3.76
CA ALA A 411 4.14 15.65 -3.64
C ALA A 411 3.56 14.85 -4.82
N LEU A 412 4.02 15.12 -6.05
CA LEU A 412 3.62 14.36 -7.23
C LEU A 412 4.08 12.91 -7.11
N ASP A 413 5.35 12.69 -6.73
CA ASP A 413 5.93 11.37 -6.56
C ASP A 413 5.14 10.52 -5.56
N THR A 414 5.00 11.01 -4.32
CA THR A 414 4.29 10.30 -3.25
C THR A 414 2.78 10.22 -3.48
N GLY A 415 2.19 11.19 -4.17
CA GLY A 415 0.77 11.21 -4.50
C GLY A 415 0.41 10.25 -5.63
N SER A 416 1.34 9.95 -6.54
CA SER A 416 1.09 9.18 -7.76
C SER A 416 0.61 7.74 -7.52
N VAL A 417 0.90 7.16 -6.35
CA VAL A 417 0.41 5.82 -5.99
C VAL A 417 -1.09 5.82 -5.65
N ARG A 418 -1.72 6.98 -5.40
CA ARG A 418 -3.15 7.06 -5.10
C ARG A 418 -3.96 6.95 -6.39
N THR A 419 -4.87 5.98 -6.41
CA THR A 419 -5.69 5.68 -7.58
C THR A 419 -7.07 6.31 -7.46
N ALA A 420 -7.61 6.77 -8.58
CA ALA A 420 -9.00 7.19 -8.64
C ALA A 420 -9.91 5.95 -8.49
N ARG A 421 -10.95 6.05 -7.64
CA ARG A 421 -11.97 4.99 -7.56
C ARG A 421 -12.78 4.96 -8.84
N MET A 422 -13.03 3.76 -9.35
CA MET A 422 -13.99 3.56 -10.44
C MET A 422 -15.38 3.97 -9.95
N ARG A 423 -16.07 4.84 -10.69
CA ARG A 423 -17.49 5.15 -10.41
C ARG A 423 -18.31 3.90 -10.75
N ARG A 424 -19.00 3.32 -9.76
CA ARG A 424 -20.04 2.32 -10.02
C ARG A 424 -21.23 3.03 -10.66
N ASP A 425 -21.71 2.54 -11.79
CA ASP A 425 -22.98 3.01 -12.35
C ASP A 425 -24.11 2.66 -11.38
N PRO A 426 -25.03 3.59 -11.04
CA PRO A 426 -26.13 3.35 -10.08
C PRO A 426 -27.19 2.32 -10.53
N GLY A 427 -26.91 1.44 -11.49
CA GLY A 427 -27.93 0.74 -12.27
C GLY A 427 -27.84 -0.78 -12.40
N GLU A 428 -26.82 -1.46 -11.86
CA GLU A 428 -26.78 -2.94 -11.88
C GLU A 428 -27.42 -3.53 -10.61
N PRO A 429 -28.58 -4.18 -10.70
CA PRO A 429 -29.17 -4.85 -9.55
C PRO A 429 -28.30 -6.05 -9.18
N GLY A 430 -27.69 -5.97 -7.99
CA GLY A 430 -27.14 -7.15 -7.32
C GLY A 430 -28.21 -8.24 -7.30
N SER A 431 -27.84 -9.43 -7.79
CA SER A 431 -28.71 -10.59 -7.87
C SER A 431 -29.43 -10.80 -6.54
N SER A 432 -30.72 -10.47 -6.55
CA SER A 432 -31.60 -10.56 -5.41
C SER A 432 -31.82 -12.01 -5.02
N ASP A 433 -31.93 -12.21 -3.71
CA ASP A 433 -32.25 -13.46 -3.04
C ASP A 433 -33.32 -14.28 -3.76
N GLY A 434 -32.93 -15.46 -4.23
CA GLY A 434 -33.83 -16.54 -4.59
C GLY A 434 -34.50 -17.13 -3.35
N ARG A 435 -35.42 -16.38 -2.73
CA ARG A 435 -36.41 -16.96 -1.81
C ARG A 435 -37.36 -17.83 -2.63
N SER A 436 -37.23 -19.14 -2.47
CA SER A 436 -38.25 -20.10 -2.89
C SER A 436 -39.54 -19.84 -2.11
N PRO A 437 -40.72 -19.70 -2.76
CA PRO A 437 -41.98 -19.75 -2.04
C PRO A 437 -42.34 -21.21 -1.78
N ALA A 438 -42.77 -21.47 -0.54
CA ALA A 438 -43.41 -22.72 -0.16
C ALA A 438 -44.68 -22.95 -0.99
N GLY A 439 -44.83 -24.18 -1.46
CA GLY A 439 -46.03 -24.79 -2.01
C GLY A 439 -45.95 -26.28 -1.76
#